data_AF-A0A8T3P8X4-F1
#
_entry.id   AF-A0A8T3P8X4-F1
#
_cell.length_a   1.000
_cell.length_b   1.000
_cell.length_c   1.000
_cell.angle_alpha   90.00
_cell.angle_beta   90.00
_cell.angle_gamma   90.00
#
_symmetry.space_group_name_H-M   'P 1'
#
loop_
_entity.id
_entity.type
_entity.pdbx_description
1 polymer ?
#
loop_
_entity_poly.entity_id
_entity_poly.type
_entity_poly.pdbx_seq_one_letter_code
_entity_poly.pdbx_strand_id
1 'polypeptide(L)'
;MSRFYGKYRGTVQDNIDPLSLGRIQIRAPAVLGDTTVAWAMPCVPYAGSGVGLFLIPPNGANVWVEFEGGDPDLPIWSGCFWGSGEVPALAAKPEIKMLRTDGVAITIDDRPGGGGLTIEVSPPLVGTPVKLACDGTGTEISNGAGASVRLIGPSVSINNGALEVT
;
A
#
# COMPACT_ATOMS: atom_id res chain seq x y z
N MET A 1 0.05 37.07 -9.17
CA MET A 1 -0.32 35.64 -9.21
C MET A 1 -0.95 35.27 -7.88
N SER A 2 -2.06 34.56 -7.91
CA SER A 2 -2.69 34.03 -6.69
C SER A 2 -1.82 32.92 -6.11
N ARG A 3 -1.68 32.90 -4.77
CA ARG A 3 -0.94 31.86 -4.05
C ARG A 3 -1.92 30.88 -3.43
N PHE A 4 -1.58 29.59 -3.45
CA PHE A 4 -2.43 28.48 -3.03
C PHE A 4 -1.77 27.67 -1.91
N TYR A 5 -1.99 28.07 -0.65
CA TYR A 5 -1.34 27.46 0.52
C TYR A 5 -2.11 26.27 1.13
N GLY A 6 -3.27 25.91 0.58
CA GLY A 6 -4.10 24.82 1.08
C GLY A 6 -3.73 23.46 0.48
N LYS A 7 -4.45 22.43 0.93
CA LYS A 7 -4.49 21.11 0.27
C LYS A 7 -5.69 21.05 -0.67
N TYR A 8 -5.45 20.59 -1.90
CA TYR A 8 -6.45 20.49 -2.95
C TYR A 8 -6.63 19.05 -3.36
N ARG A 9 -7.86 18.65 -3.71
CA ARG A 9 -8.10 17.29 -4.21
C ARG A 9 -7.62 17.18 -5.65
N GLY A 10 -6.88 16.11 -5.93
CA GLY A 10 -6.49 15.74 -7.27
C GLY A 10 -6.68 14.26 -7.54
N THR A 11 -6.58 13.90 -8.81
CA THR A 11 -6.68 12.52 -9.28
C THR A 11 -5.48 12.21 -10.18
N VAL A 12 -4.87 11.04 -9.99
CA VAL A 12 -3.75 10.58 -10.81
C VAL A 12 -4.21 10.26 -12.23
N GLN A 13 -3.58 10.89 -13.22
CA GLN A 13 -3.82 10.66 -14.65
C GLN A 13 -2.79 9.70 -15.23
N ASP A 14 -1.52 9.87 -14.86
CA ASP A 14 -0.41 9.02 -15.27
C ASP A 14 0.61 8.91 -14.12
N ASN A 15 1.18 7.73 -13.94
CA ASN A 15 2.16 7.42 -12.92
C ASN A 15 3.50 6.93 -13.50
N ILE A 16 3.66 6.96 -14.83
CA ILE A 16 4.92 6.63 -15.52
C ILE A 16 5.75 7.90 -15.66
N ASP A 17 6.56 8.22 -14.65
CA ASP A 17 7.42 9.42 -14.66
C ASP A 17 8.62 9.27 -15.62
N PRO A 18 8.70 10.08 -16.70
CA PRO A 18 9.82 10.03 -17.63
C PRO A 18 11.18 10.38 -17.01
N LEU A 19 11.20 11.09 -15.88
CA LEU A 19 12.42 11.47 -15.17
C LEU A 19 12.79 10.52 -14.02
N SER A 20 11.96 9.51 -13.74
CA SER A 20 12.20 8.55 -12.64
C SER A 20 12.39 9.21 -11.26
N LEU A 21 11.69 10.31 -11.01
CA LEU A 21 11.74 11.07 -9.75
C LEU A 21 10.61 10.69 -8.80
N GLY A 22 9.72 9.77 -9.18
CA GLY A 22 8.51 9.43 -8.43
C GLY A 22 7.41 10.48 -8.54
N ARG A 23 7.44 11.28 -9.61
CA ARG A 23 6.35 12.23 -9.90
C ARG A 23 5.13 11.49 -10.43
N ILE A 24 3.97 12.11 -10.28
CA ILE A 24 2.72 11.66 -10.88
C ILE A 24 2.10 12.82 -11.63
N GLN A 25 1.46 12.54 -12.76
CA GLN A 25 0.67 13.52 -13.46
C GLN A 25 -0.70 13.63 -12.76
N ILE A 26 -0.98 14.80 -12.19
CA ILE A 26 -2.23 15.05 -11.46
C ILE A 26 -3.17 15.93 -12.27
N ARG A 27 -4.46 15.74 -12.02
CA ARG A 27 -5.53 16.68 -12.38
C ARG A 27 -6.08 17.28 -11.09
N ALA A 28 -6.02 18.60 -10.93
CA ALA A 28 -6.53 19.32 -9.74
C ALA A 28 -7.45 20.48 -10.15
N PRO A 29 -8.75 20.23 -10.37
CA PRO A 29 -9.68 21.21 -10.95
C PRO A 29 -9.81 22.52 -10.17
N ALA A 30 -9.70 22.45 -8.84
CA ALA A 30 -9.86 23.61 -7.97
C ALA A 30 -8.77 24.69 -8.14
N VAL A 31 -7.62 24.35 -8.74
CA VAL A 31 -6.49 25.28 -8.92
C VAL A 31 -6.05 25.36 -10.39
N LEU A 32 -5.95 24.22 -11.08
CA LEU A 32 -5.42 24.15 -12.44
C LEU A 32 -6.52 24.22 -13.52
N GLY A 33 -7.79 24.14 -13.13
CA GLY A 33 -8.93 24.00 -14.05
C GLY A 33 -9.14 22.55 -14.52
N ASP A 34 -10.22 22.33 -15.28
CA ASP A 34 -10.71 20.97 -15.57
C ASP A 34 -9.89 20.18 -16.58
N THR A 35 -9.11 20.85 -17.43
CA THR A 35 -8.38 20.23 -18.55
C THR A 35 -6.87 20.14 -18.30
N THR A 36 -6.35 20.92 -17.36
CA THR A 36 -4.91 21.02 -17.12
C THR A 36 -4.44 19.86 -16.26
N VAL A 37 -3.35 19.24 -16.70
CA VAL A 37 -2.62 18.23 -15.94
C VAL A 37 -1.18 18.68 -15.73
N ALA A 38 -0.60 18.35 -14.59
CA ALA A 38 0.76 18.75 -14.26
C ALA A 38 1.51 17.63 -13.53
N TRP A 39 2.82 17.55 -13.73
CA TRP A 39 3.69 16.62 -13.00
C TRP A 39 3.95 17.17 -11.60
N ALA A 40 3.44 16.46 -10.58
CA ALA A 40 3.62 16.84 -9.19
C ALA A 40 4.81 16.14 -8.55
N MET A 41 5.60 16.88 -7.76
CA MET A 41 6.71 16.34 -6.97
C MET A 41 6.21 15.51 -5.78
N PRO A 42 6.87 14.39 -5.44
CA PRO A 42 6.48 13.57 -4.30
C PRO A 42 6.83 14.23 -2.95
N CYS A 43 5.84 14.29 -2.05
CA CYS A 43 6.04 14.48 -0.62
C CYS A 43 5.81 13.14 0.09
N VAL A 44 6.83 12.27 0.08
CA VAL A 44 6.77 10.93 0.68
C VAL A 44 7.35 10.90 2.10
N PRO A 45 6.91 9.96 2.97
CA PRO A 45 7.37 9.89 4.36
C PRO A 45 8.87 9.61 4.54
N TYR A 46 9.49 8.95 3.55
CA TYR A 46 10.90 8.57 3.61
C TYR A 46 11.48 8.53 2.19
N ALA A 47 12.55 9.30 1.96
CA ALA A 47 13.29 9.31 0.70
C ALA A 47 14.75 9.74 0.94
N GLY A 48 15.66 9.21 0.15
CA GLY A 48 17.08 9.52 0.17
C GLY A 48 17.83 8.76 -0.94
N SER A 49 19.15 8.93 -1.00
CA SER A 49 19.96 8.19 -1.98
C SER A 49 19.91 6.69 -1.70
N GLY A 50 19.29 5.92 -2.60
CA GLY A 50 19.18 4.46 -2.50
C GLY A 50 18.21 3.94 -1.43
N VAL A 51 17.43 4.81 -0.78
CA VAL A 51 16.50 4.44 0.31
C VAL A 51 15.20 5.21 0.20
N GLY A 52 14.09 4.64 0.67
CA GLY A 52 12.82 5.34 0.72
C GLY A 52 11.61 4.44 0.79
N LEU A 53 10.46 5.06 1.01
CA LEU A 53 9.13 4.46 0.85
C LEU A 53 8.60 4.82 -0.54
N PHE A 54 8.98 4.04 -1.54
CA PHE A 54 8.61 4.27 -2.94
C PHE A 54 7.28 3.59 -3.26
N LEU A 55 6.17 4.23 -2.91
CA LEU A 55 4.80 3.75 -3.14
C LEU A 55 4.06 4.75 -4.05
N ILE A 56 4.21 4.58 -5.36
CA ILE A 56 3.56 5.44 -6.34
C ILE A 56 2.08 5.05 -6.48
N PRO A 57 1.13 5.99 -6.31
CA PRO A 57 -0.29 5.67 -6.45
C PRO A 57 -0.66 5.20 -7.87
N PRO A 58 -1.65 4.30 -8.01
CA PRO A 58 -2.12 3.86 -9.32
C PRO A 58 -2.90 4.97 -10.05
N ASN A 59 -3.02 4.83 -11.37
CA ASN A 59 -3.87 5.71 -12.18
C ASN A 59 -5.32 5.68 -11.66
N GLY A 60 -5.95 6.85 -11.57
CA GLY A 60 -7.28 7.02 -10.98
C GLY A 60 -7.29 7.20 -9.46
N ALA A 61 -6.16 7.03 -8.76
CA ALA A 61 -6.12 7.24 -7.32
C ALA A 61 -6.37 8.71 -6.92
N ASN A 62 -6.98 8.89 -5.77
CA ASN A 62 -7.28 10.18 -5.17
C ASN A 62 -6.09 10.66 -4.31
N VAL A 63 -5.57 11.84 -4.60
CA VAL A 63 -4.38 12.41 -3.94
C VAL A 63 -4.64 13.82 -3.41
N TRP A 64 -3.93 14.20 -2.36
CA TRP A 64 -3.85 15.60 -1.96
C TRP A 64 -2.73 16.29 -2.72
N VAL A 65 -3.05 17.47 -3.26
CA VAL A 65 -2.14 18.32 -4.03
C VAL A 65 -1.85 19.59 -3.23
N GLU A 66 -0.58 19.93 -3.14
CA GLU A 66 -0.04 21.16 -2.57
C GLU A 66 0.84 21.85 -3.61
N PHE A 67 1.37 23.02 -3.27
CA PHE A 67 2.13 23.84 -4.20
C PHE A 67 3.34 24.45 -3.48
N GLU A 68 4.55 24.30 -4.03
CA GLU A 68 5.77 24.85 -3.42
C GLU A 68 5.64 26.37 -3.26
N GLY A 69 5.70 26.86 -2.02
CA GLY A 69 5.49 28.29 -1.74
C GLY A 69 4.11 28.83 -2.19
N GLY A 70 3.13 27.95 -2.42
CA GLY A 70 1.83 28.28 -2.97
C GLY A 70 1.84 28.59 -4.48
N ASP A 71 2.90 28.22 -5.20
CA ASP A 71 3.02 28.44 -6.64
C ASP A 71 2.31 27.35 -7.47
N PRO A 72 1.25 27.69 -8.23
CA PRO A 72 0.50 26.70 -9.02
C PRO A 72 1.35 25.98 -10.08
N ASP A 73 2.48 26.55 -10.50
CA ASP A 73 3.40 25.93 -11.45
C ASP A 73 4.33 24.88 -10.82
N LEU A 74 4.34 24.78 -9.48
CA LEU A 74 5.17 23.83 -8.71
C LEU A 74 4.30 22.90 -7.84
N PRO A 75 3.51 21.99 -8.44
CA PRO A 75 2.65 21.09 -7.70
C PRO A 75 3.44 20.01 -6.94
N ILE A 76 2.92 19.63 -5.79
CA ILE A 76 3.39 18.56 -4.91
C ILE A 76 2.22 17.62 -4.66
N TRP A 77 2.44 16.30 -4.69
CA TRP A 77 1.46 15.34 -4.20
C TRP A 77 1.86 14.85 -2.81
N SER A 78 0.89 14.81 -1.88
CA SER A 78 1.12 14.58 -0.46
C SER A 78 0.09 13.62 0.10
N GLY A 79 0.35 12.33 -0.13
CA GLY A 79 -0.52 11.24 0.31
C GLY A 79 -1.79 11.05 -0.52
N CYS A 80 -2.50 9.97 -0.19
CA CYS A 80 -3.73 9.54 -0.85
C CYS A 80 -4.92 9.57 0.12
N PHE A 81 -6.13 9.52 -0.41
CA PHE A 81 -7.33 9.30 0.38
C PHE A 81 -8.26 8.33 -0.33
N TRP A 82 -9.08 7.61 0.42
CA TRP A 82 -10.07 6.68 -0.15
C TRP A 82 -11.34 7.42 -0.54
N GLY A 83 -11.84 7.08 -1.74
CA GLY A 83 -13.20 7.32 -2.15
C GLY A 83 -14.19 6.36 -1.48
N SER A 84 -15.47 6.50 -1.82
CA SER A 84 -16.51 5.63 -1.28
C SER A 84 -16.29 4.18 -1.75
N GLY A 85 -16.14 3.26 -0.79
CA GLY A 85 -15.93 1.84 -1.06
C GLY A 85 -14.49 1.44 -1.43
N GLU A 86 -13.54 2.37 -1.46
CA GLU A 86 -12.15 2.06 -1.84
C GLU A 86 -11.29 1.55 -0.68
N VAL A 87 -11.76 1.67 0.57
CA VAL A 87 -11.06 1.13 1.74
C VAL A 87 -10.99 -0.40 1.62
N PRO A 88 -9.80 -1.03 1.73
CA PRO A 88 -9.68 -2.47 1.65
C PRO A 88 -10.61 -3.15 2.67
N ALA A 89 -11.43 -4.10 2.21
CA ALA A 89 -12.48 -4.72 3.04
C ALA A 89 -11.96 -5.32 4.35
N LEU A 90 -10.76 -5.92 4.33
CA LEU A 90 -10.11 -6.48 5.52
C LEU A 90 -9.66 -5.39 6.51
N ALA A 91 -9.29 -4.20 6.03
CA ALA A 91 -8.86 -3.07 6.84
C ALA A 91 -10.02 -2.15 7.28
N ALA A 92 -11.27 -2.50 6.96
CA ALA A 92 -12.44 -1.71 7.36
C ALA A 92 -12.71 -1.75 8.88
N LYS A 93 -12.02 -2.63 9.62
CA LYS A 93 -12.06 -2.73 11.08
C LYS A 93 -10.87 -1.98 11.68
N PRO A 94 -11.04 -1.10 12.68
CA PRO A 94 -9.94 -0.33 13.28
C PRO A 94 -8.84 -1.18 13.90
N GLU A 95 -9.14 -2.42 14.29
CA GLU A 95 -8.16 -3.36 14.83
C GLU A 95 -7.19 -3.89 13.77
N ILE A 96 -7.51 -3.74 12.48
CA ILE A 96 -6.70 -4.21 11.36
C ILE A 96 -5.89 -3.07 10.77
N LYS A 97 -4.58 -3.26 10.62
CA LYS A 97 -3.65 -2.34 9.94
C LYS A 97 -3.08 -3.08 8.74
N MET A 98 -3.02 -2.40 7.60
CA MET A 98 -2.70 -3.06 6.35
C MET A 98 -1.87 -2.18 5.42
N LEU A 99 -0.83 -2.77 4.83
CA LEU A 99 -0.24 -2.31 3.59
C LEU A 99 -0.66 -3.29 2.49
N ARG A 100 -1.42 -2.81 1.49
CA ARG A 100 -1.93 -3.62 0.38
C ARG A 100 -1.50 -3.02 -0.94
N THR A 101 -0.96 -3.85 -1.82
CA THR A 101 -0.75 -3.60 -3.25
C THR A 101 -1.66 -4.52 -4.06
N ASP A 102 -1.58 -4.46 -5.40
CA ASP A 102 -2.42 -5.27 -6.29
C ASP A 102 -2.37 -6.77 -5.98
N GLY A 103 -1.21 -7.28 -5.56
CA GLY A 103 -1.02 -8.70 -5.27
C GLY A 103 -0.34 -9.03 -3.95
N VAL A 104 0.10 -8.06 -3.15
CA VAL A 104 0.76 -8.32 -1.86
C VAL A 104 0.04 -7.60 -0.73
N ALA A 105 -0.14 -8.28 0.39
CA ALA A 105 -0.66 -7.68 1.62
C ALA A 105 0.24 -7.99 2.81
N ILE A 106 0.50 -6.97 3.63
CA ILE A 106 1.01 -7.12 5.00
C ILE A 106 -0.12 -6.66 5.92
N THR A 107 -0.58 -7.55 6.77
CA THR A 107 -1.75 -7.35 7.64
C THR A 107 -1.37 -7.57 9.08
N ILE A 108 -1.65 -6.59 9.93
CA ILE A 108 -1.52 -6.65 11.38
C ILE A 108 -2.93 -6.64 11.95
N ASP A 109 -3.25 -7.63 12.76
CA ASP A 109 -4.53 -7.78 13.43
C ASP A 109 -4.33 -7.67 14.94
N ASP A 110 -4.81 -6.59 15.55
CA ASP A 110 -4.66 -6.32 16.98
C ASP A 110 -5.83 -6.87 17.82
N ARG A 111 -6.68 -7.74 17.27
CA ARG A 111 -7.80 -8.32 18.04
C ARG A 111 -7.28 -9.19 19.20
N PRO A 112 -7.70 -8.94 20.45
CA PRO A 112 -7.32 -9.79 21.57
C PRO A 112 -7.74 -11.25 21.36
N GLY A 113 -6.82 -12.19 21.56
CA GLY A 113 -7.08 -13.63 21.46
C GLY A 113 -7.28 -14.18 20.03
N GLY A 114 -7.26 -13.34 19.00
CA GLY A 114 -7.40 -13.76 17.59
C GLY A 114 -6.59 -12.94 16.59
N GLY A 115 -5.70 -12.08 17.10
CA GLY A 115 -4.82 -11.23 16.32
C GLY A 115 -3.55 -11.94 15.84
N GLY A 116 -2.77 -11.25 15.02
CA GLY A 116 -1.59 -11.80 14.40
C GLY A 116 -1.00 -10.94 13.28
N LEU A 117 0.05 -11.44 12.66
CA LEU A 117 0.69 -10.89 11.46
C LEU A 117 0.45 -11.84 10.30
N THR A 118 0.03 -11.33 9.15
CA THR A 118 -0.08 -12.10 7.90
C THR A 118 0.58 -11.34 6.77
N ILE A 119 1.47 -12.02 6.05
CA ILE A 119 2.04 -11.58 4.78
C ILE A 119 1.52 -12.53 3.70
N GLU A 120 0.84 -12.00 2.70
CA GLU A 120 0.20 -12.79 1.65
C GLU A 120 0.58 -12.27 0.27
N VAL A 121 0.91 -13.19 -0.64
CA VAL A 121 1.00 -12.93 -2.08
C VAL A 121 -0.15 -13.67 -2.75
N SER A 122 -0.94 -12.95 -3.55
CA SER A 122 -2.19 -13.41 -4.14
C SER A 122 -2.27 -13.02 -5.62
N PRO A 123 -3.28 -13.51 -6.37
CA PRO A 123 -3.56 -13.00 -7.71
C PRO A 123 -3.60 -11.46 -7.72
N PRO A 124 -3.06 -10.79 -8.75
CA PRO A 124 -2.62 -11.36 -10.03
C PRO A 124 -1.18 -11.92 -10.05
N LEU A 125 -0.41 -11.84 -8.95
CA LEU A 125 1.02 -12.21 -8.96
C LEU A 125 1.26 -13.72 -8.96
N VAL A 126 0.40 -14.48 -8.28
CA VAL A 126 0.46 -15.95 -8.18
C VAL A 126 -0.93 -16.54 -8.39
N GLY A 127 -1.00 -17.73 -8.99
CA GLY A 127 -2.29 -18.43 -9.20
C GLY A 127 -2.90 -18.97 -7.89
N THR A 128 -2.05 -19.39 -6.96
CA THR A 128 -2.45 -19.88 -5.65
C THR A 128 -1.78 -19.02 -4.57
N PRO A 129 -2.53 -18.49 -3.59
CA PRO A 129 -1.98 -17.62 -2.56
C PRO A 129 -0.87 -18.28 -1.75
N VAL A 130 0.22 -17.53 -1.55
CA VAL A 130 1.35 -17.90 -0.69
C VAL A 130 1.28 -17.04 0.56
N LYS A 131 1.43 -17.63 1.74
CA LYS A 131 1.27 -16.93 3.02
C LYS A 131 2.39 -17.22 4.00
N LEU A 132 2.72 -16.21 4.79
CA LEU A 132 3.38 -16.31 6.09
C LEU A 132 2.41 -15.75 7.12
N ALA A 133 2.09 -16.52 8.16
CA ALA A 133 1.16 -16.10 9.20
C ALA A 133 1.72 -16.42 10.59
N CYS A 134 1.56 -15.50 11.53
CA CYS A 134 1.91 -15.66 12.93
C CYS A 134 0.71 -15.22 13.78
N ASP A 135 0.20 -16.10 14.63
CA ASP A 135 -0.93 -15.81 15.52
C ASP A 135 -0.77 -16.54 16.86
N GLY A 136 -1.80 -16.47 17.71
CA GLY A 136 -1.79 -17.14 19.01
C GLY A 136 -1.70 -18.67 18.96
N THR A 137 -1.89 -19.29 17.79
CA THR A 137 -1.75 -20.75 17.58
C THR A 137 -0.36 -21.16 17.13
N GLY A 138 0.44 -20.23 16.58
CA GLY A 138 1.78 -20.53 16.10
C GLY A 138 2.22 -19.68 14.91
N THR A 139 3.16 -20.22 14.13
CA THR A 139 3.68 -19.59 12.92
C THR A 139 3.62 -20.58 11.76
N GLU A 140 3.15 -20.15 10.60
CA GLU A 140 3.00 -20.96 9.39
C GLU A 140 3.60 -20.25 8.18
N ILE A 141 4.38 -20.98 7.38
CA ILE A 141 4.72 -20.61 6.00
C ILE A 141 4.05 -21.63 5.08
N SER A 142 3.30 -21.19 4.08
CA SER A 142 2.57 -22.06 3.16
C SER A 142 2.63 -21.53 1.74
N ASN A 143 2.89 -22.43 0.78
CA ASN A 143 2.85 -22.12 -0.65
C ASN A 143 1.44 -22.22 -1.26
N GLY A 144 0.43 -22.55 -0.45
CA GLY A 144 -0.95 -22.76 -0.88
C GLY A 144 -1.18 -24.00 -1.75
N ALA A 145 -0.14 -24.73 -2.14
CA ALA A 145 -0.16 -25.91 -3.00
C ALA A 145 0.21 -27.20 -2.25
N GLY A 146 0.04 -27.21 -0.92
CA GLY A 146 0.24 -28.38 -0.07
C GLY A 146 1.59 -28.45 0.65
N ALA A 147 2.56 -27.60 0.29
CA ALA A 147 3.81 -27.51 1.04
C ALA A 147 3.72 -26.44 2.13
N SER A 148 4.04 -26.82 3.37
CA SER A 148 3.96 -25.92 4.52
C SER A 148 4.99 -26.27 5.60
N VAL A 149 5.36 -25.28 6.40
CA VAL A 149 6.11 -25.44 7.65
C VAL A 149 5.34 -24.72 8.74
N ARG A 150 4.97 -25.43 9.81
CA ARG A 150 4.20 -24.89 10.91
C ARG A 150 4.89 -25.14 12.26
N LEU A 151 5.06 -24.08 13.03
CA LEU A 151 5.58 -24.08 14.40
C LEU A 151 4.40 -23.93 15.36
N ILE A 152 4.18 -24.92 16.23
CA ILE A 152 3.07 -24.94 17.20
C ILE A 152 3.62 -25.39 18.55
N GLY A 153 3.68 -24.49 19.54
CA GLY A 153 4.27 -24.80 20.83
C GLY A 153 5.71 -25.34 20.67
N PRO A 154 6.04 -26.54 21.20
CA PRO A 154 7.36 -27.16 21.01
C PRO A 154 7.54 -27.86 19.66
N SER A 155 6.49 -27.97 18.85
CA SER A 155 6.47 -28.85 17.68
C SER A 155 6.70 -28.13 16.36
N VAL A 156 7.34 -28.83 15.43
CA VAL A 156 7.50 -28.44 14.02
C VAL A 156 6.81 -29.48 13.14
N SER A 157 5.89 -29.04 12.28
CA SER A 157 5.20 -29.90 11.31
C SER A 157 5.50 -29.43 9.89
N ILE A 158 5.93 -30.36 9.02
CA ILE A 158 6.19 -30.11 7.60
C ILE A 158 5.14 -30.84 6.77
N ASN A 159 4.56 -30.13 5.80
CA ASN A 159 3.53 -30.62 4.88
C ASN A 159 2.38 -31.33 5.62
N ASN A 160 1.88 -30.70 6.69
CA ASN A 160 0.76 -31.20 7.51
C ASN A 160 0.97 -32.62 8.06
N GLY A 161 2.14 -32.86 8.68
CA GLY A 161 2.44 -34.11 9.38
C GLY A 161 3.24 -35.13 8.56
N ALA A 162 3.71 -34.77 7.36
CA ALA A 162 4.62 -35.63 6.61
C ALA A 162 5.98 -35.80 7.32
N LEU A 163 6.40 -34.79 8.07
CA LEU A 163 7.48 -34.87 9.06
C LEU A 163 7.08 -34.07 10.30
N GLU A 164 7.23 -34.68 11.46
CA GLU A 164 6.95 -34.07 12.75
C GLU A 164 8.17 -34.13 13.66
N VAL A 165 8.46 -33.02 14.33
CA VAL A 165 9.42 -32.93 15.43
C VAL A 165 8.65 -32.42 16.63
N THR A 166 8.76 -33.13 17.76
CA THR A 166 8.03 -32.86 19.01
C THR A 166 8.95 -32.73 20.20
#